data_AF-A0A6M3MC61-F1
#
_entry.id   AF-A0A6M3MC61-F1
#
_cell.length_a   1.000
_cell.length_b   1.000
_cell.length_c   1.000
_cell.angle_alpha   90.00
_cell.angle_beta   90.00
_cell.angle_gamma   90.00
#
_symmetry.space_group_name_H-M   'P 1'
#
loop_
_entity.id
_entity.type
_entity.pdbx_description
1 polymer ?
#
loop_
_entity_poly.entity_id
_entity_poly.type
_entity_poly.pdbx_seq_one_letter_code
_entity_poly.pdbx_strand_id
1 'polypeptide(L)'
;MEEQKRQGGQVKDGKWLVLTESNGKEGVGFNHKCGTKIMGVEVAHPIWDGPFACSGSGRCHYETVPYCPKCETKPNFYGAPIDIPFPGLAQKV
;
A
#
# COMPACT_ATOMS: atom_id res chain seq x y z
N MET A 1 22.06 18.90 4.15
CA MET A 1 21.84 17.91 3.07
C MET A 1 20.65 17.08 3.50
N GLU A 2 19.45 17.38 2.99
CA GLU A 2 18.30 16.49 3.20
C GLU A 2 18.56 15.22 2.37
N GLU A 3 18.78 14.10 3.05
CA GLU A 3 18.77 12.78 2.40
C GLU A 3 17.45 12.67 1.62
N GLN A 4 17.54 12.50 0.31
CA GLN A 4 16.38 12.24 -0.55
C GLN A 4 15.75 10.91 -0.11
N LYS A 5 14.75 10.99 0.77
CA LYS A 5 13.93 9.84 1.17
C LYS A 5 13.06 9.44 -0.02
N ARG A 6 13.10 8.16 -0.38
CA ARG A 6 12.21 7.61 -1.40
C ARG A 6 10.76 7.57 -0.88
N GLN A 7 9.78 7.57 -1.77
CA GLN A 7 8.38 7.37 -1.36
C GLN A 7 8.21 5.94 -0.80
N GLY A 8 7.64 5.81 0.40
CA GLY A 8 7.28 4.51 0.97
C GLY A 8 6.09 3.89 0.26
N GLY A 9 5.89 2.57 0.43
CA GLY A 9 4.76 1.88 -0.17
C GLY A 9 4.89 1.61 -1.68
N GLN A 10 6.11 1.42 -2.17
CA GLN A 10 6.33 1.02 -3.56
C GLN A 10 6.18 -0.50 -3.70
N VAL A 11 5.40 -0.93 -4.69
CA VAL A 11 5.25 -2.35 -5.09
C VAL A 11 6.07 -2.61 -6.33
N LYS A 12 6.87 -3.68 -6.33
CA LYS A 12 7.60 -4.18 -7.48
C LYS A 12 7.29 -5.67 -7.63
N ASP A 13 6.83 -6.09 -8.81
CA ASP A 13 6.49 -7.49 -9.12
C ASP A 13 5.48 -8.12 -8.13
N GLY A 14 4.50 -7.31 -7.68
CA GLY A 14 3.48 -7.75 -6.71
C GLY A 14 3.98 -7.88 -5.26
N LYS A 15 5.20 -7.43 -4.96
CA LYS A 15 5.77 -7.43 -3.60
C LYS A 15 6.19 -6.04 -3.18
N TRP A 16 6.06 -5.73 -1.88
CA TRP A 16 6.55 -4.47 -1.32
C TRP A 16 8.07 -4.38 -1.46
N LEU A 17 8.55 -3.33 -2.12
CA LEU A 17 9.98 -3.12 -2.37
C LEU A 17 10.77 -3.14 -1.06
N VAL A 18 10.28 -2.44 -0.03
CA VAL A 18 10.92 -2.40 1.29
C VAL A 18 11.08 -3.79 1.92
N LEU A 19 10.15 -4.72 1.65
CA LEU A 19 10.22 -6.10 2.15
C LEU A 19 11.20 -6.95 1.33
N THR A 20 11.29 -6.73 0.01
CA THR A 20 12.28 -7.43 -0.83
C THR A 20 13.72 -7.10 -0.46
N GLU A 21 13.93 -5.91 0.11
CA GLU A 21 15.23 -5.46 0.59
C GLU A 21 15.48 -5.78 2.07
N SER A 22 14.44 -6.18 2.79
CA SER A 22 14.53 -6.40 4.22
C SER A 22 15.11 -7.76 4.58
N ASN A 23 15.74 -7.81 5.75
CA ASN A 23 16.09 -9.06 6.41
C ASN A 23 15.21 -9.19 7.66
N GLY A 24 14.45 -10.28 7.73
CA GLY A 24 13.53 -10.52 8.84
C GLY A 24 12.90 -11.90 8.76
N LYS A 25 12.27 -12.30 9.87
CA LYS A 25 11.43 -13.49 9.94
C LYS A 25 10.00 -13.06 10.26
N GLU A 26 9.06 -13.74 9.63
CA GLU A 26 7.63 -13.59 9.92
C GLU A 26 7.38 -13.86 11.41
N GLY A 27 6.62 -12.98 12.07
CA GLY A 27 6.35 -13.04 13.52
C GLY A 27 7.37 -12.35 14.44
N VAL A 28 8.58 -12.02 13.95
CA VAL A 28 9.61 -11.29 14.75
C VAL A 28 9.71 -9.82 14.32
N GLY A 29 9.52 -9.56 13.02
CA GLY A 29 9.61 -8.24 12.41
C GLY A 29 10.73 -8.16 11.38
N PHE A 30 10.58 -7.23 10.45
CA PHE A 30 11.52 -7.00 9.35
C PHE A 30 12.37 -5.77 9.63
N ASN A 31 13.68 -5.90 9.42
CA ASN A 31 14.60 -4.77 9.46
C ASN A 31 15.01 -4.43 8.03
N HIS A 32 14.94 -3.14 7.71
CA HIS A 32 15.44 -2.65 6.43
C HIS A 32 16.97 -2.73 6.39
N LYS A 33 17.59 -2.68 5.19
CA LYS A 33 19.07 -2.73 5.01
C LYS A 33 19.82 -1.70 5.86
N CYS A 34 19.17 -0.59 6.22
CA CYS A 34 19.71 0.46 7.08
C CYS A 34 19.73 0.10 8.59
N GLY A 35 19.30 -1.09 8.97
CA GLY A 35 19.22 -1.57 10.36
C GLY A 35 18.00 -1.06 11.15
N THR A 36 17.11 -0.30 10.53
CA THR A 36 15.89 0.23 11.18
C THR A 36 14.73 -0.74 10.98
N LYS A 37 13.92 -0.90 12.03
CA LYS A 37 12.69 -1.71 11.98
C LYS A 37 11.71 -1.12 10.97
N ILE A 38 11.16 -1.96 10.12
CA ILE A 38 10.10 -1.60 9.17
C ILE A 38 8.81 -1.40 9.96
N MET A 39 8.14 -0.30 9.66
CA MET A 39 6.85 0.07 10.26
C MET A 39 5.75 -0.17 9.24
N GLY A 40 4.55 -0.50 9.70
CA GLY A 40 3.35 -0.51 8.88
C GLY A 40 2.55 0.77 9.08
N VAL A 41 1.96 1.30 8.01
CA VAL A 41 0.89 2.30 8.11
C VAL A 41 -0.35 1.75 7.44
N GLU A 42 -1.50 2.00 8.03
CA GLU A 42 -2.78 1.67 7.39
C GLU A 42 -3.12 2.74 6.35
N VAL A 43 -3.46 2.29 5.14
CA VAL A 43 -3.86 3.14 4.02
C VAL A 43 -5.30 2.80 3.66
N ALA A 44 -6.14 3.82 3.59
CA ALA A 44 -7.53 3.70 3.22
C ALA A 44 -7.71 3.96 1.71
N HIS A 45 -8.23 2.97 1.02
CA HIS A 45 -8.54 2.98 -0.40
C HIS A 45 -10.06 3.07 -0.59
N PRO A 46 -10.60 4.17 -1.11
CA PRO A 46 -12.03 4.26 -1.43
C PRO A 46 -12.44 3.16 -2.40
N ILE A 47 -13.54 2.46 -2.11
CA ILE A 47 -14.05 1.42 -3.00
C ILE A 47 -15.02 2.06 -4.00
N TRP A 48 -14.72 1.91 -5.29
CA TRP A 48 -15.64 2.26 -6.36
C TRP A 48 -16.39 1.00 -6.78
N ASP A 49 -17.65 0.91 -6.34
CA ASP A 49 -18.53 -0.26 -6.52
C ASP A 49 -19.80 0.06 -7.33
N GLY A 50 -19.88 1.24 -7.92
CA GLY A 50 -20.93 1.64 -8.84
C GLY A 50 -20.51 1.56 -10.32
N PRO A 51 -21.46 1.76 -11.25
CA PRO A 51 -21.21 1.69 -12.69
C PRO A 51 -20.44 2.90 -13.25
N PHE A 52 -20.19 3.93 -12.43
CA PHE A 52 -19.52 5.16 -12.85
C PHE A 52 -18.31 5.45 -11.95
N ALA A 53 -17.30 6.13 -12.49
CA ALA A 53 -16.18 6.63 -11.71
C ALA A 53 -16.68 7.51 -10.55
N CYS A 54 -16.02 7.41 -9.39
CA CYS A 54 -16.42 8.07 -8.14
C CYS A 54 -17.79 7.63 -7.59
N SER A 55 -18.44 6.61 -8.15
CA SER A 55 -19.65 6.01 -7.58
C SER A 55 -19.24 4.90 -6.61
N GLY A 56 -19.48 5.15 -5.32
CA GLY A 56 -19.14 4.23 -4.25
C GLY A 56 -20.17 4.28 -3.12
N SER A 57 -20.35 3.16 -2.43
CA SER A 57 -21.20 3.02 -1.23
C SER A 57 -20.62 3.67 0.04
N GLY A 58 -19.58 4.52 -0.09
CA GLY A 58 -18.88 5.13 1.04
C GLY A 58 -17.98 4.16 1.82
N ARG A 59 -17.70 2.98 1.25
CA ARG A 59 -16.81 1.97 1.86
C ARG A 59 -15.35 2.24 1.49
N CYS A 60 -14.45 1.90 2.41
CA CYS A 60 -13.00 1.91 2.19
C CYS A 60 -12.42 0.53 2.44
N HIS A 61 -11.46 0.13 1.62
CA HIS A 61 -10.57 -0.99 1.87
C HIS A 61 -9.34 -0.48 2.61
N TYR A 62 -8.91 -1.18 3.65
CA TYR A 62 -7.75 -0.80 4.45
C TYR A 62 -6.63 -1.80 4.19
N GLU A 63 -5.48 -1.30 3.75
CA GLU A 63 -4.27 -2.10 3.52
C GLU A 63 -3.15 -1.64 4.44
N THR A 64 -2.40 -2.58 5.02
CA THR A 64 -1.20 -2.25 5.79
C THR A 64 0.01 -2.17 4.87
N VAL A 65 0.50 -0.96 4.66
CA VAL A 65 1.64 -0.67 3.78
C VAL A 65 2.92 -0.58 4.61
N PRO A 66 3.93 -1.44 4.37
CA PRO A 66 5.20 -1.38 5.06
C PRO A 66 6.07 -0.24 4.53
N TYR A 67 6.80 0.43 5.42
CA TYR A 67 7.80 1.43 5.06
C TYR A 67 8.94 1.50 6.09
N CYS A 68 10.11 1.97 5.65
CA CYS A 68 11.23 2.26 6.54
C CYS A 68 11.23 3.75 6.94
N PRO A 69 11.07 4.13 8.21
CA PRO A 69 10.98 5.54 8.62
C PRO A 69 12.28 6.35 8.44
N LYS A 70 13.41 5.64 8.26
CA LYS A 70 14.73 6.24 8.04
C LYS A 70 15.00 6.49 6.56
N CYS A 71 14.78 5.50 5.70
CA CYS A 71 15.09 5.56 4.27
C CYS A 71 13.93 6.07 3.40
N GLU A 72 12.70 5.96 3.90
CA GLU A 72 11.49 6.24 3.14
C GLU A 72 10.63 7.28 3.85
N THR A 73 9.85 7.99 3.05
CA THR A 73 8.78 8.86 3.54
C THR A 73 7.59 8.00 3.91
N LYS A 74 6.98 8.29 5.07
CA LYS A 74 5.76 7.61 5.54
C LYS A 74 4.67 7.70 4.45
N PRO A 75 4.07 6.56 4.04
CA PRO A 75 2.94 6.57 3.11
C PRO A 75 1.78 7.39 3.66
N ASN A 76 1.04 8.03 2.76
CA ASN A 76 -0.15 8.78 3.14
C ASN A 76 -1.27 7.83 3.53
N PHE A 77 -2.15 8.26 4.44
CA PHE A 77 -3.35 7.50 4.80
C PHE A 77 -4.34 7.42 3.63
N TYR A 78 -4.35 8.41 2.75
CA TYR A 78 -5.24 8.47 1.60
C TYR A 78 -4.64 7.70 0.41
N GLY A 79 -5.12 6.48 0.20
CA GLY A 79 -4.76 5.62 -0.91
C GLY A 79 -5.55 5.93 -2.19
N ALA A 80 -5.07 5.40 -3.32
CA ALA A 80 -5.82 5.42 -4.57
C ALA A 80 -7.10 4.57 -4.46
N PRO A 81 -8.18 4.90 -5.20
CA PRO A 81 -9.39 4.09 -5.18
C PRO A 81 -9.15 2.69 -5.74
N ILE A 82 -9.93 1.72 -5.26
CA ILE A 82 -9.96 0.35 -5.77
C ILE A 82 -11.30 0.14 -6.48
N ASP A 83 -11.22 -0.21 -7.76
CA ASP A 83 -12.37 -0.65 -8.54
C ASP A 83 -12.65 -2.11 -8.22
N ILE A 84 -13.83 -2.41 -7.66
CA ILE A 84 -14.31 -3.78 -7.56
C ILE A 84 -15.26 -4.07 -8.72
N PRO A 85 -15.07 -5.16 -9.48
CA PRO A 85 -16.00 -5.52 -10.54
C PRO A 85 -17.38 -5.75 -9.92
N PHE A 86 -18.38 -5.03 -10.42
CA PHE A 86 -19.76 -5.21 -9.97
C PHE A 86 -20.21 -6.65 -10.27
N PRO A 87 -20.62 -7.45 -9.26
CA PRO A 87 -21.14 -8.79 -9.49
C PRO A 87 -22.52 -8.66 -10.16
N GLY A 88 -22.52 -8.52 -11.48
CA GLY A 88 -23.74 -8.29 -12.27
C GLY A 88 -23.49 -7.73 -13.66
N LEU A 89 -22.36 -7.04 -13.89
CA LEU A 89 -21.91 -6.72 -15.25
C LEU A 89 -21.01 -7.87 -15.73
N ALA A 90 -21.65 -8.96 -16.19
CA ALA A 90 -20.98 -9.83 -17.13
C ALA A 90 -20.49 -8.96 -18.30
N GLN A 91 -19.18 -8.91 -18.51
CA GLN A 91 -18.59 -8.38 -19.74
C GLN A 91 -19.16 -9.21 -20.89
N LYS A 92 -20.27 -8.75 -21.49
CA LYS A 92 -20.66 -9.19 -22.82
C LYS A 92 -19.71 -8.49 -23.78
N VAL A 93 -18.72 -9.25 -24.23
CA VAL A 93 -17.90 -8.99 -25.41
C VAL A 93 -18.79 -8.88 -26.64
#